data_AF-A0A7L4RJX9-F1
#
_entry.id   AF-A0A7L4RJX9-F1
#
_cell.length_a   1.000
_cell.length_b   1.000
_cell.length_c   1.000
_cell.angle_alpha   90.00
_cell.angle_beta   90.00
_cell.angle_gamma   90.00
#
_symmetry.space_group_name_H-M   'P 1'
#
loop_
_entity.id
_entity.type
_entity.pdbx_description
1 polymer ?
#
loop_
_entity_poly.entity_id
_entity_poly.type
_entity_poly.pdbx_seq_one_letter_code
_entity_poly.pdbx_strand_id
1 'polypeptide(L)' 'MVKIQQTKMVKIQQTKNQLFITLPSAIAQAKGFKKGMELEYVIDNLGNLLLRPKKG' A
#
# COMPACT_ATOMS: atom_id res chain seq x y z
N MET A 1 -14.43 26.11 -9.68
CA MET A 1 -13.95 25.18 -8.62
C MET A 1 -12.96 24.22 -9.23
N VAL A 2 -11.67 24.37 -8.94
CA VAL A 2 -10.63 23.43 -9.40
C VAL A 2 -10.58 22.28 -8.40
N LYS A 3 -10.96 21.08 -8.85
CA LYS A 3 -10.83 19.85 -8.07
C LYS A 3 -9.36 19.44 -8.14
N ILE A 4 -8.54 19.91 -7.19
CA ILE A 4 -7.15 19.46 -7.09
C ILE A 4 -7.18 17.98 -6.71
N GLN A 5 -7.01 17.13 -7.72
CA GLN A 5 -6.88 15.69 -7.55
C GLN A 5 -5.48 15.45 -6.98
N GLN A 6 -5.35 15.44 -5.65
CA GLN A 6 -4.09 15.11 -4.98
C GLN A 6 -3.66 13.70 -5.41
N THR A 7 -2.73 13.62 -6.35
CA THR A 7 -2.03 12.37 -6.68
C THR A 7 -1.17 11.99 -5.49
N LYS A 8 -1.65 11.06 -4.66
CA LYS A 8 -0.89 10.53 -3.52
C LYS A 8 0.19 9.58 -4.05
N MET A 9 1.44 10.05 -4.10
CA MET A 9 2.57 9.24 -4.56
C MET A 9 2.95 8.20 -3.48
N VAL A 10 3.23 6.99 -3.93
CA VAL A 10 3.77 5.90 -3.10
C VAL A 10 5.22 5.69 -3.54
N LYS A 11 6.14 5.57 -2.57
CA LYS A 11 7.58 5.39 -2.85
C LYS A 11 8.02 3.97 -2.54
N ILE A 12 8.73 3.35 -3.49
CA ILE A 12 9.50 2.12 -3.25
C ILE A 12 10.88 2.53 -2.75
N GLN A 13 11.31 1.93 -1.64
CA GLN A 13 12.63 2.10 -1.07
C GLN A 13 13.32 0.73 -1.03
N GLN A 14 14.61 0.68 -1.36
CA GLN A 14 15.40 -0.53 -1.24
C GLN A 14 16.34 -0.39 -0.06
N THR A 15 16.38 -1.39 0.83
CA THR A 15 17.41 -1.46 1.86
C THR A 15 18.02 -2.85 1.88
N LYS A 16 19.35 -2.92 1.71
CA LYS A 16 20.19 -4.13 1.71
C LYS A 16 19.76 -5.19 0.70
N ASN A 17 18.66 -5.89 0.95
CA ASN A 17 18.14 -6.96 0.11
C ASN A 17 16.60 -7.04 0.09
N GLN A 18 15.92 -5.97 0.51
CA GLN A 18 14.46 -5.92 0.62
C GLN A 18 13.91 -4.61 0.05
N LEU A 19 12.75 -4.71 -0.60
CA LEU A 19 11.97 -3.56 -1.05
C LEU A 19 10.88 -3.24 -0.03
N PHE A 20 10.76 -1.95 0.29
CA PHE A 20 9.77 -1.39 1.19
C PHE A 20 8.87 -0.45 0.41
N ILE A 21 7.57 -0.61 0.55
CA ILE A 21 6.58 0.32 0.01
C ILE A 21 6.12 1.21 1.18
N THR A 22 6.34 2.52 1.07
CA THR A 22 5.84 3.46 2.07
C THR A 22 4.43 3.90 1.71
N LEU A 23 3.45 3.41 2.46
CA LEU A 23 2.06 3.82 2.31
C LEU A 23 1.78 5.10 3.13
N PRO A 24 1.08 6.08 2.56
CA PRO A 24 0.52 7.20 3.33
C PRO A 24 -0.38 6.69 4.46
N SER A 25 -0.25 7.30 5.64
CA SER A 25 -1.02 6.93 6.84
C SER A 25 -2.53 6.91 6.60
N ALA A 26 -3.05 7.88 5.82
CA ALA A 26 -4.46 7.96 5.47
C ALA A 26 -4.98 6.73 4.70
N ILE A 27 -4.15 6.13 3.84
CA ILE A 27 -4.54 4.91 3.09
C ILE A 27 -4.57 3.72 4.05
N ALA A 28 -3.55 3.58 4.89
CA ALA A 28 -3.51 2.52 5.91
C ALA A 28 -4.72 2.59 6.84
N GLN A 29 -5.08 3.79 7.32
CA GLN A 29 -6.26 4.01 8.16
C GLN A 29 -7.57 3.68 7.42
N ALA A 30 -7.75 4.17 6.19
CA ALA A 30 -8.94 3.90 5.40
C ALA A 30 -9.13 2.39 5.08
N LYS A 31 -8.03 1.63 5.02
CA LYS A 31 -8.04 0.17 4.83
C LYS A 31 -8.03 -0.62 6.14
N GLY A 32 -8.00 0.05 7.30
CA GLY A 32 -7.96 -0.60 8.61
C GLY A 32 -6.63 -1.30 8.93
N PHE A 33 -5.56 -1.01 8.20
CA PHE A 33 -4.24 -1.58 8.43
C PHE A 33 -3.62 -1.00 9.70
N LYS A 34 -3.11 -1.89 10.55
CA LYS A 34 -2.47 -1.53 11.83
C LYS A 34 -0.99 -1.87 11.78
N LYS A 35 -0.18 -1.16 12.57
CA LYS A 35 1.24 -1.49 12.75
C LYS A 35 1.36 -2.93 13.25
N GLY A 36 2.22 -3.72 12.61
CA GLY A 36 2.42 -5.14 12.95
C GLY A 36 1.40 -6.10 12.34
N MET A 37 0.41 -5.61 11.59
CA MET A 37 -0.51 -6.46 10.83
C MET A 37 0.24 -7.14 9.67
N GLU A 38 0.11 -8.46 9.56
CA GLU A 38 0.58 -9.19 8.38
C GLU A 38 -0.37 -8.95 7.21
N LEU A 39 0.18 -8.48 6.10
CA LEU A 39 -0.53 -8.32 4.84
C LEU A 39 0.05 -9.30 3.83
N GLU A 40 -0.80 -9.89 3.02
CA GLU A 40 -0.40 -10.59 1.80
C GLU A 40 -0.59 -9.67 0.59
N TYR A 41 0.24 -9.90 -0.42
CA TYR A 41 0.11 -9.23 -1.72
C TYR A 41 -0.38 -10.22 -2.77
N VAL A 42 -1.24 -9.75 -3.66
CA VAL A 42 -1.70 -10.49 -4.84
C VAL A 42 -1.66 -9.59 -6.07
N ILE A 43 -1.42 -10.19 -7.22
CA ILE A 43 -1.53 -9.51 -8.52
C ILE A 43 -2.88 -9.89 -9.11
N ASP A 44 -3.70 -8.90 -9.48
CA ASP A 44 -4.97 -9.17 -10.15
C ASP A 44 -4.78 -9.43 -11.66
N ASN A 45 -5.87 -9.76 -12.35
CA ASN A 45 -5.85 -10.06 -13.79
C ASN A 45 -5.48 -8.86 -14.67
N LEU A 46 -5.44 -7.65 -14.10
CA LEU A 46 -5.04 -6.41 -14.79
C LEU A 46 -3.59 -6.03 -14.46
N GLY A 47 -2.88 -6.85 -13.68
CA GLY A 47 -1.50 -6.59 -13.26
C GLY A 47 -1.37 -5.62 -12.07
N ASN A 48 -2.47 -5.29 -11.38
CA ASN A 48 -2.41 -4.40 -10.22
C ASN A 48 -1.93 -5.16 -8.99
N LEU A 49 -1.04 -4.53 -8.22
CA LEU A 49 -0.66 -4.99 -6.89
C LEU A 49 -1.74 -4.66 -5.86
N LEU A 50 -2.34 -5.68 -5.27
CA LEU A 50 -3.32 -5.54 -4.20
C LEU A 50 -2.72 -6.02 -2.88
N LEU A 51 -2.95 -5.24 -1.82
CA LEU A 51 -2.58 -5.59 -0.44
C LEU A 51 -3.84 -5.92 0.35
N ARG A 52 -3.85 -7.04 1.07
CA ARG A 52 -4.97 -7.45 1.93
C ARG A 52 -4.47 -8.14 3.21
N PRO A 53 -5.25 -8.11 4.30
CA PRO A 53 -4.88 -8.83 5.52
C PRO A 53 -4.66 -10.30 5.22
N LYS A 54 -3.54 -10.85 5.70
CA LYS A 54 -3.27 -12.29 5.58
C LYS A 54 -4.29 -13.03 6.44
N LYS A 55 -5.13 -13.86 5.82
CA LYS A 55 -6.03 -14.76 6.54
C LYS A 55 -5.20 -15.94 7.03
N GLY A 56 -5.27 -16.21 8.34
CA GLY A 56 -4.68 -17.42 8.94
C GLY A 56 -5.41 -18.68 8.49
#